data_AF-A0A8C2BCS8-F1
#
_entry.id   AF-A0A8C2BCS8-F1
#
_cell.length_a   1.000
_cell.length_b   1.000
_cell.length_c   1.000
_cell.angle_alpha   90.00
_cell.angle_beta   90.00
_cell.angle_gamma   90.00
#
_symmetry.space_group_name_H-M   'P 1'
#
loop_
_entity.id
_entity.type
_entity.pdbx_description
1 polymer ?
#
loop_
_entity_poly.entity_id
_entity_poly.type
_entity_poly.pdbx_seq_one_letter_code
_entity_poly.pdbx_strand_id
1 'polypeptide(L)'
;MDDQVAYLEKVPDEIFIADCPYTELRSDLIDSFHSLTEKYKLRLAIVGTRLQGLDRNCGWNAADHECFQHIMSQYSPSLRNQRSLYIDMLQRMLPHISKQELSVHERQSDWYHFSITQKNLILQGWQRDHSELLLRALSMLEDCRISHVQQQELQKQRSHQQNICLKLRAKLQRWRIQQEEAAELEATLAANWYKEEEVKLRKEQQREKTKRAQVKKQVKSSLIKLCHCLYLFYRVNFRKEQFQQKLQMREAEEKQKQKDDKEREERLQALCNQVSKVAEANPERMMGNTVAWRVRQQPEEVFTLQRPLYQLNTYTDSQIVSDPRVRIEQALRTAGLHNTPYARQILSEIQPLKPPRRDMESAAFRS
;
A
#
# COMPACT_ATOMS: atom_id res chain seq x y z
N MET A 1 70.26 -53.62 -14.89
CA MET A 1 70.84 -52.26 -14.91
C MET A 1 70.11 -51.43 -15.96
N ASP A 2 70.05 -51.91 -17.19
CA ASP A 2 69.34 -51.26 -18.31
C ASP A 2 67.82 -51.18 -18.07
N ASP A 3 67.28 -52.03 -17.19
CA ASP A 3 65.91 -51.95 -16.65
C ASP A 3 65.59 -50.60 -16.01
N GLN A 4 66.59 -49.94 -15.38
CA GLN A 4 66.44 -48.60 -14.81
C GLN A 4 66.37 -47.53 -15.90
N VAL A 5 66.90 -47.79 -17.10
CA VAL A 5 66.79 -46.91 -18.28
C VAL A 5 65.42 -47.11 -18.95
N ALA A 6 64.95 -48.35 -19.05
CA ALA A 6 63.61 -48.67 -19.55
C ALA A 6 62.47 -48.11 -18.65
N TYR A 7 62.74 -47.90 -17.36
CA TYR A 7 61.80 -47.24 -16.45
C TYR A 7 61.71 -45.71 -16.68
N LEU A 8 62.70 -45.09 -17.33
CA LEU A 8 62.71 -43.63 -17.59
C LEU A 8 61.64 -43.20 -18.60
N GLU A 9 61.25 -44.10 -19.51
CA GLU A 9 60.38 -43.76 -20.65
C GLU A 9 58.88 -43.84 -20.33
N LYS A 10 58.51 -44.36 -19.16
CA LYS A 10 57.11 -44.48 -18.74
C LYS A 10 56.61 -43.17 -18.13
N VAL A 11 55.79 -42.45 -18.88
CA VAL A 11 54.96 -41.37 -18.33
C VAL A 11 54.03 -41.96 -17.26
N PRO A 12 53.91 -41.36 -16.06
CA PRO A 12 53.10 -41.91 -14.96
C PRO A 12 51.62 -42.18 -15.33
N ASP A 13 51.14 -43.40 -15.08
CA ASP A 13 49.77 -43.83 -15.37
C ASP A 13 48.72 -42.97 -14.62
N GLU A 14 49.08 -42.40 -13.49
CA GLU A 14 48.25 -41.48 -12.70
C GLU A 14 47.79 -40.25 -13.50
N ILE A 15 48.61 -39.78 -14.45
CA ILE A 15 48.28 -38.66 -15.36
C ILE A 15 47.24 -39.10 -16.40
N PHE A 16 47.24 -40.38 -16.76
CA PHE A 16 46.25 -40.95 -17.68
C PHE A 16 44.90 -41.23 -17.00
N ILE A 17 44.94 -41.61 -15.72
CA ILE A 17 43.78 -41.88 -14.86
C ILE A 17 43.09 -40.59 -14.39
N ALA A 18 43.80 -39.46 -14.32
CA ALA A 18 43.23 -38.19 -13.88
C ALA A 18 42.16 -37.63 -14.85
N ASP A 19 40.93 -37.47 -14.34
CA ASP A 19 39.78 -36.84 -15.02
C ASP A 19 39.98 -35.32 -15.20
N CYS A 20 40.80 -34.94 -16.19
CA CYS A 20 41.03 -33.55 -16.54
C CYS A 20 40.03 -33.05 -17.61
N PRO A 21 39.27 -31.98 -17.38
CA PRO A 21 38.36 -31.40 -18.37
C PRO A 21 39.08 -30.58 -19.46
N TYR A 22 40.39 -30.35 -19.35
CA TYR A 22 41.20 -29.58 -20.30
C TYR A 22 42.23 -30.49 -20.99
N THR A 23 41.97 -30.86 -22.24
CA THR A 23 42.84 -31.79 -23.00
C THR A 23 44.22 -31.21 -23.31
N GLU A 24 44.30 -29.90 -23.55
CA GLU A 24 45.54 -29.16 -23.86
C GLU A 24 46.56 -29.27 -22.72
N LEU A 25 46.11 -29.04 -21.47
CA LEU A 25 46.93 -29.20 -20.27
C LEU A 25 47.48 -30.62 -20.10
N ARG A 26 46.72 -31.64 -20.52
CA ARG A 26 47.16 -33.04 -20.46
C ARG A 26 48.25 -33.35 -21.49
N SER A 27 48.19 -32.77 -22.68
CA SER A 27 49.31 -32.83 -23.65
C SER A 27 50.55 -32.07 -23.16
N ASP A 28 50.39 -30.85 -22.66
CA ASP A 28 51.50 -30.03 -22.15
C ASP A 28 52.26 -30.75 -21.01
N LEU A 29 51.54 -31.44 -20.13
CA LEU A 29 52.13 -32.26 -19.08
C LEU A 29 52.89 -33.46 -19.66
N ILE A 30 52.32 -34.22 -20.60
CA ILE A 30 52.99 -35.36 -21.24
C ILE A 30 54.29 -34.92 -21.93
N ASP A 31 54.27 -33.82 -22.68
CA ASP A 31 55.46 -33.24 -23.32
C ASP A 31 56.49 -32.74 -22.29
N SER A 32 56.06 -32.26 -21.13
CA SER A 32 56.97 -31.92 -20.03
C SER A 32 57.72 -33.15 -19.47
N PHE A 33 57.05 -34.32 -19.37
CA PHE A 33 57.70 -35.57 -18.95
C PHE A 33 58.66 -36.13 -20.00
N HIS A 34 58.30 -36.05 -21.29
CA HIS A 34 59.18 -36.44 -22.38
C HIS A 34 60.43 -35.52 -22.45
N SER A 35 60.25 -34.20 -22.39
CA SER A 35 61.39 -33.26 -22.42
C SER A 35 62.32 -33.40 -21.20
N LEU A 36 61.78 -33.69 -20.00
CA LEU A 36 62.57 -34.03 -18.82
C LEU A 36 63.39 -35.31 -19.05
N THR A 37 62.77 -36.34 -19.61
CA THR A 37 63.41 -37.64 -19.87
C THR A 37 64.51 -37.53 -20.93
N GLU A 38 64.28 -36.84 -22.05
CA GLU A 38 65.32 -36.63 -23.07
C GLU A 38 66.50 -35.80 -22.54
N LYS A 39 66.24 -34.75 -21.75
CA LYS A 39 67.28 -33.98 -21.04
C LYS A 39 68.17 -34.87 -20.17
N TYR A 40 67.62 -35.89 -19.52
CA TYR A 40 68.38 -36.83 -18.69
C TYR A 40 69.02 -37.97 -19.50
N LYS A 41 68.38 -38.50 -20.55
CA LYS A 41 68.99 -39.44 -21.51
C LYS A 41 70.26 -38.87 -22.15
N LEU A 42 70.22 -37.61 -22.62
CA LEU A 42 71.40 -36.93 -23.19
C LEU A 42 72.56 -36.82 -22.18
N ARG A 43 72.26 -36.51 -20.92
CA ARG A 43 73.26 -36.49 -19.83
C ARG A 43 73.85 -37.88 -19.55
N LEU A 44 73.01 -38.91 -19.52
CA LEU A 44 73.45 -40.30 -19.34
C LEU A 44 74.30 -40.79 -20.52
N ALA A 45 73.97 -40.42 -21.76
CA ALA A 45 74.76 -40.75 -22.94
C ALA A 45 76.18 -40.16 -22.88
N ILE A 46 76.33 -38.91 -22.42
CA ILE A 46 77.63 -38.24 -22.24
C ILE A 46 78.50 -38.93 -21.17
N VAL A 47 77.90 -39.59 -20.18
CA VAL A 47 78.63 -40.42 -19.21
C VAL A 47 78.87 -41.84 -19.73
N GLY A 48 77.94 -42.38 -20.52
CA GLY A 48 78.06 -43.67 -21.20
C GLY A 48 79.26 -43.71 -22.15
N THR A 49 79.46 -42.69 -22.98
CA THR A 49 80.62 -42.60 -23.89
C THR A 49 81.96 -42.40 -23.17
N ARG A 50 81.95 -41.93 -21.91
CA ARG A 50 83.15 -41.86 -21.05
C ARG A 50 83.46 -43.20 -20.39
N LEU A 51 82.43 -43.99 -20.07
CA LEU A 51 82.56 -45.37 -19.58
C LEU A 51 82.88 -46.37 -20.70
N GLN A 52 82.65 -46.01 -21.97
CA GLN A 52 82.89 -46.88 -23.12
C GLN A 52 84.38 -47.19 -23.29
N GLY A 53 84.77 -48.43 -22.97
CA GLY A 53 86.17 -48.88 -22.95
C GLY A 53 86.77 -49.01 -21.54
N LEU A 54 86.05 -48.59 -20.49
CA LEU A 54 86.35 -48.96 -19.11
C LEU A 54 85.48 -50.14 -18.68
N ASP A 55 86.08 -51.30 -18.49
CA ASP A 55 85.45 -52.37 -17.70
C ASP A 55 85.55 -52.08 -16.19
N ARG A 56 84.70 -52.73 -15.38
CA ARG A 56 84.78 -52.77 -13.93
C ARG A 56 86.18 -53.08 -13.41
N ASN A 57 86.91 -53.98 -14.08
CA ASN A 57 88.26 -54.37 -13.69
C ASN A 57 89.35 -53.54 -14.40
N CYS A 58 88.99 -52.50 -15.15
CA CYS A 58 89.90 -51.63 -15.92
C CYS A 58 90.86 -52.39 -16.86
N GLY A 59 90.45 -53.56 -17.36
CA GLY A 59 91.25 -54.43 -18.24
C GLY A 59 92.23 -55.36 -17.51
N TRP A 60 92.26 -55.36 -16.17
CA TRP A 60 93.04 -56.31 -15.37
C TRP A 60 92.29 -57.62 -15.12
N ASN A 61 93.04 -58.66 -14.76
CA ASN A 61 92.47 -59.91 -14.26
C ASN A 61 91.66 -59.64 -12.98
N ALA A 62 90.56 -60.38 -12.76
CA ALA A 62 89.69 -60.19 -11.61
C ALA A 62 90.43 -60.35 -10.28
N ALA A 63 91.27 -61.38 -10.15
CA ALA A 63 92.06 -61.62 -8.93
C ALA A 63 93.05 -60.48 -8.62
N ASP A 64 93.73 -59.95 -9.64
CA ASP A 64 94.70 -58.86 -9.51
C ASP A 64 94.01 -57.54 -9.15
N HIS A 65 92.84 -57.28 -9.76
CA HIS A 65 92.00 -56.13 -9.46
C HIS A 65 91.37 -56.24 -8.06
N GLU A 66 90.91 -57.42 -7.63
CA GLU A 66 90.42 -57.67 -6.27
C GLU A 66 91.52 -57.52 -5.23
N CYS A 67 92.74 -58.00 -5.52
CA CYS A 67 93.92 -57.75 -4.68
C CYS A 67 94.20 -56.24 -4.57
N PHE A 68 94.15 -55.51 -5.68
CA PHE A 68 94.31 -54.06 -5.73
C PHE A 68 93.27 -53.31 -4.87
N GLN A 69 91.97 -53.58 -5.09
CA GLN A 69 90.88 -52.97 -4.32
C GLN A 69 90.94 -53.34 -2.82
N HIS A 70 91.24 -54.60 -2.51
CA HIS A 70 91.38 -55.06 -1.13
C HIS A 70 92.52 -54.31 -0.43
N ILE A 71 93.71 -54.25 -1.02
CA ILE A 71 94.86 -53.56 -0.44
C ILE A 71 94.56 -52.07 -0.27
N MET A 72 93.95 -51.39 -1.26
CA MET A 72 93.51 -49.99 -1.10
C MET A 72 92.55 -49.81 0.09
N SER A 73 91.61 -50.73 0.29
CA SER A 73 90.63 -50.64 1.39
C SER A 73 91.23 -50.79 2.80
N GLN A 74 92.41 -51.42 2.95
CA GLN A 74 93.07 -51.58 4.25
C GLN A 74 93.79 -50.31 4.74
N TYR A 75 94.12 -49.37 3.86
CA TYR A 75 94.82 -48.14 4.24
C TYR A 75 93.85 -46.96 4.35
N SER A 76 93.64 -46.45 5.56
CA SER A 76 92.78 -45.28 5.81
C SER A 76 93.24 -44.02 5.02
N PRO A 77 92.32 -43.25 4.42
CA PRO A 77 92.64 -41.98 3.74
C PRO A 77 93.16 -40.88 4.68
N SER A 78 93.09 -41.07 6.00
CA SER A 78 93.70 -40.15 6.98
C SER A 78 95.21 -40.35 7.19
N LEU A 79 95.82 -41.38 6.59
CA LEU A 79 97.25 -41.69 6.77
C LEU A 79 98.14 -40.77 5.94
N ARG A 80 99.12 -40.11 6.59
CA ARG A 80 100.17 -39.37 5.88
C ARG A 80 100.95 -40.35 4.98
N ASN A 81 101.13 -39.97 3.72
CA ASN A 81 101.81 -40.78 2.69
C ASN A 81 101.14 -42.14 2.36
N GLN A 82 99.82 -42.28 2.61
CA GLN A 82 99.00 -43.45 2.25
C GLN A 82 99.36 -44.04 0.87
N ARG A 83 99.45 -43.20 -0.17
CA ARG A 83 99.75 -43.59 -1.56
C ARG A 83 101.11 -44.27 -1.75
N SER A 84 102.17 -43.86 -1.04
CA SER A 84 103.44 -44.59 -1.14
C SER A 84 103.40 -45.92 -0.40
N LEU A 85 102.60 -46.03 0.67
CA LEU A 85 102.48 -47.25 1.48
C LEU A 85 101.70 -48.35 0.75
N TYR A 86 100.53 -48.06 0.17
CA TYR A 86 99.81 -49.08 -0.60
C TYR A 86 100.50 -49.43 -1.91
N ILE A 87 101.16 -48.50 -2.61
CA ILE A 87 101.92 -48.83 -3.82
C ILE A 87 103.12 -49.74 -3.50
N ASP A 88 103.85 -49.50 -2.41
CA ASP A 88 104.93 -50.38 -1.93
C ASP A 88 104.41 -51.78 -1.55
N MET A 89 103.21 -51.88 -0.94
CA MET A 89 102.56 -53.17 -0.69
C MET A 89 102.11 -53.87 -1.98
N LEU A 90 101.50 -53.14 -2.92
CA LEU A 90 101.06 -53.68 -4.21
C LEU A 90 102.22 -54.22 -5.04
N GLN A 91 103.37 -53.54 -5.04
CA GLN A 91 104.58 -54.03 -5.71
C GLN A 91 105.17 -55.31 -5.10
N ARG A 92 104.79 -55.67 -3.86
CA ARG A 92 105.17 -56.95 -3.21
C ARG A 92 104.17 -58.07 -3.47
N MET A 93 102.89 -57.73 -3.56
CA MET A 93 101.79 -58.69 -3.79
C MET A 93 101.57 -59.00 -5.27
N LEU A 94 101.87 -58.07 -6.17
CA LEU A 94 101.74 -58.18 -7.62
C LEU A 94 103.10 -57.89 -8.30
N PRO A 95 104.14 -58.74 -8.09
CA PRO A 95 105.50 -58.49 -8.55
C PRO A 95 105.67 -58.49 -10.08
N HIS A 96 104.65 -58.96 -10.81
CA HIS A 96 104.57 -58.94 -12.27
C HIS A 96 104.12 -57.59 -12.86
N ILE A 97 103.71 -56.62 -12.04
CA ILE A 97 103.16 -55.34 -12.50
C ILE A 97 104.09 -54.18 -12.12
N SER A 98 104.39 -53.28 -13.07
CA SER A 98 105.23 -52.12 -12.80
C SER A 98 104.53 -51.04 -12.00
N LYS A 99 105.32 -50.20 -11.32
CA LYS A 99 104.84 -49.01 -10.61
C LYS A 99 104.12 -48.00 -11.53
N GLN A 100 104.46 -48.01 -12.81
CA GLN A 100 103.82 -47.14 -13.81
C GLN A 100 102.43 -47.66 -14.18
N GLU A 101 102.28 -48.96 -14.42
CA GLU A 101 100.99 -49.61 -14.68
C GLU A 101 100.06 -49.52 -13.47
N LEU A 102 100.57 -49.74 -12.26
CA LEU A 102 99.84 -49.47 -11.01
C LEU A 102 99.32 -48.01 -10.95
N SER A 103 100.14 -47.03 -11.35
CA SER A 103 99.76 -45.61 -11.41
C SER A 103 98.89 -45.25 -12.63
N VAL A 104 98.67 -46.16 -13.58
CA VAL A 104 97.71 -46.01 -14.69
C VAL A 104 96.38 -46.63 -14.28
N HIS A 105 96.40 -47.84 -13.72
CA HIS A 105 95.24 -48.55 -13.19
C HIS A 105 94.56 -47.78 -12.05
N GLU A 106 95.31 -47.18 -11.14
CA GLU A 106 94.82 -46.24 -10.13
C GLU A 106 93.96 -45.13 -10.75
N ARG A 107 94.49 -44.41 -11.75
CA ARG A 107 93.77 -43.32 -12.42
C ARG A 107 92.58 -43.81 -13.25
N GLN A 108 92.65 -45.01 -13.82
CA GLN A 108 91.53 -45.63 -14.55
C GLN A 108 90.42 -46.07 -13.59
N SER A 109 90.77 -46.67 -12.45
CA SER A 109 89.85 -47.03 -11.37
C SER A 109 89.18 -45.79 -10.77
N ASP A 110 89.94 -44.74 -10.46
CA ASP A 110 89.40 -43.46 -9.98
C ASP A 110 88.44 -42.83 -11.01
N TRP A 111 88.82 -42.84 -12.29
CA TRP A 111 87.99 -42.26 -13.36
C TRP A 111 86.74 -43.09 -13.65
N TYR A 112 86.82 -44.41 -13.53
CA TYR A 112 85.68 -45.34 -13.59
C TYR A 112 84.72 -45.11 -12.42
N HIS A 113 85.20 -45.16 -11.17
CA HIS A 113 84.38 -44.93 -9.98
C HIS A 113 83.77 -43.53 -9.95
N PHE A 114 84.52 -42.50 -10.37
CA PHE A 114 83.96 -41.15 -10.58
C PHE A 114 82.85 -41.15 -11.62
N SER A 115 83.05 -41.78 -12.78
CA SER A 115 82.05 -41.81 -13.86
C SER A 115 80.79 -42.61 -13.50
N ILE A 116 80.94 -43.72 -12.76
CA ILE A 116 79.82 -44.46 -12.16
C ILE A 116 79.09 -43.61 -11.11
N THR A 117 79.83 -42.89 -10.25
CA THR A 117 79.23 -41.97 -9.27
C THR A 117 78.45 -40.84 -9.97
N GLN A 118 78.98 -40.27 -11.06
CA GLN A 118 78.26 -39.29 -11.88
C GLN A 118 77.01 -39.89 -12.53
N LYS A 119 77.06 -41.12 -13.08
CA LYS A 119 75.88 -41.82 -13.60
C LYS A 119 74.80 -41.97 -12.53
N ASN A 120 75.17 -42.40 -11.33
CA ASN A 120 74.25 -42.60 -10.20
C ASN A 120 73.64 -41.26 -9.73
N LEU A 121 74.43 -40.19 -9.65
CA LEU A 121 73.94 -38.84 -9.32
C LEU A 121 72.97 -38.29 -10.37
N ILE A 122 73.19 -38.59 -11.67
CA ILE A 122 72.28 -38.20 -12.76
C ILE A 122 70.96 -38.97 -12.65
N LEU A 123 70.98 -40.27 -12.33
CA LEU A 123 69.77 -41.07 -12.09
C LEU A 123 68.98 -40.60 -10.85
N GLN A 124 69.67 -40.31 -9.75
CA GLN A 124 69.04 -39.72 -8.54
C GLN A 124 68.46 -38.32 -8.80
N GLY A 125 69.13 -37.53 -9.65
CA GLY A 125 68.63 -36.24 -10.13
C GLY A 125 67.34 -36.39 -10.94
N TRP A 126 67.33 -37.30 -11.94
CA TRP A 126 66.12 -37.62 -12.70
C TRP A 126 64.98 -38.07 -11.78
N GLN A 127 65.24 -39.00 -10.85
CA GLN A 127 64.20 -39.53 -9.96
C GLN A 127 63.57 -38.42 -9.09
N ARG A 128 64.38 -37.47 -8.61
CA ARG A 128 63.89 -36.30 -7.88
C ARG A 128 63.06 -35.39 -8.77
N ASP A 129 63.64 -34.90 -9.88
CA ASP A 129 62.98 -33.97 -10.80
C ASP A 129 61.65 -34.56 -11.33
N HIS A 130 61.62 -35.87 -11.60
CA HIS A 130 60.44 -36.61 -12.03
C HIS A 130 59.36 -36.71 -10.94
N SER A 131 59.75 -36.98 -9.69
CA SER A 131 58.81 -37.00 -8.55
C SER A 131 58.24 -35.61 -8.23
N GLU A 132 59.04 -34.56 -8.40
CA GLU A 132 58.61 -33.16 -8.24
C GLU A 132 57.64 -32.76 -9.36
N LEU A 133 57.97 -33.13 -10.61
CA LEU A 133 57.10 -32.89 -11.76
C LEU A 133 55.77 -33.64 -11.63
N LEU A 134 55.76 -34.88 -11.13
CA LEU A 134 54.54 -35.65 -10.89
C LEU A 134 53.68 -35.04 -9.78
N LEU A 135 54.27 -34.67 -8.64
CA LEU A 135 53.55 -34.00 -7.56
C LEU A 135 52.91 -32.69 -8.04
N ARG A 136 53.65 -31.90 -8.81
CA ARG A 136 53.17 -30.65 -9.40
C ARG A 136 52.08 -30.86 -10.46
N ALA A 137 52.24 -31.86 -11.32
CA ALA A 137 51.25 -32.22 -12.34
C ALA A 137 49.92 -32.62 -11.68
N LEU A 138 49.96 -33.51 -10.68
CA LEU A 138 48.77 -33.94 -9.95
C LEU A 138 48.09 -32.78 -9.20
N SER A 139 48.85 -31.87 -8.58
CA SER A 139 48.28 -30.64 -7.99
C SER A 139 47.58 -29.80 -9.05
N MET A 140 48.23 -29.50 -10.17
CA MET A 140 47.65 -28.67 -11.24
C MET A 140 46.40 -29.30 -11.86
N LEU A 141 46.37 -30.62 -12.02
CA LEU A 141 45.21 -31.36 -12.52
C LEU A 141 44.02 -31.27 -11.53
N GLU A 142 44.28 -31.42 -10.23
CA GLU A 142 43.26 -31.28 -9.18
C GLU A 142 42.77 -29.83 -9.03
N ASP A 143 43.67 -28.84 -9.07
CA ASP A 143 43.32 -27.41 -9.09
C ASP A 143 42.43 -27.06 -10.29
N CYS A 144 42.75 -27.59 -11.47
CA CYS A 144 41.92 -27.44 -12.67
C CYS A 144 40.57 -28.15 -12.56
N ARG A 145 40.51 -29.34 -11.96
CA ARG A 145 39.26 -30.08 -11.70
C ARG A 145 38.35 -29.32 -10.73
N ILE A 146 38.91 -28.82 -9.63
CA ILE A 146 38.23 -27.97 -8.64
C ILE A 146 37.70 -26.69 -9.30
N SER A 147 38.56 -25.98 -10.05
CA SER A 147 38.20 -24.76 -10.77
C SER A 147 37.05 -24.99 -11.76
N HIS A 148 37.09 -26.09 -12.53
CA HIS A 148 36.03 -26.44 -13.46
C HIS A 148 34.68 -26.73 -12.75
N VAL A 149 34.69 -27.46 -11.63
CA VAL A 149 33.48 -27.70 -10.83
C VAL A 149 32.91 -26.40 -10.26
N GLN A 150 33.78 -25.50 -9.77
CA GLN A 150 33.36 -24.17 -9.30
C GLN A 150 32.75 -23.31 -10.42
N GLN A 151 33.32 -23.35 -11.64
CA GLN A 151 32.78 -22.64 -12.81
C GLN A 151 31.40 -23.18 -13.21
N GLN A 152 31.22 -24.51 -13.27
CA GLN A 152 29.91 -25.12 -13.53
C GLN A 152 28.87 -24.71 -12.49
N GLU A 153 29.25 -24.70 -11.20
CA GLU A 153 28.34 -24.34 -10.12
C GLU A 153 27.96 -22.86 -10.15
N LEU A 154 28.93 -21.97 -10.40
CA LEU A 154 28.67 -20.54 -10.64
C LEU A 154 27.75 -20.31 -11.85
N GLN A 155 27.87 -21.12 -12.91
CA GLN A 155 26.99 -21.07 -14.07
C GLN A 155 25.56 -21.50 -13.72
N LYS A 156 25.37 -22.62 -12.99
CA LYS A 156 24.05 -23.05 -12.50
C LYS A 156 23.41 -21.97 -11.62
N GLN A 157 24.16 -21.36 -10.72
CA GLN A 157 23.69 -20.28 -9.85
C GLN A 157 23.27 -19.03 -10.64
N ARG A 158 24.05 -18.61 -11.65
CA ARG A 158 23.69 -17.52 -12.57
C ARG A 158 22.38 -17.82 -13.31
N SER A 159 22.23 -19.02 -13.88
CA SER A 159 20.98 -19.44 -14.53
C SER A 159 19.80 -19.54 -13.55
N HIS A 160 20.02 -19.94 -12.30
CA HIS A 160 18.99 -19.95 -11.27
C HIS A 160 18.53 -18.53 -10.90
N GLN A 161 19.48 -17.60 -10.68
CA GLN A 161 19.20 -16.19 -10.43
C GLN A 161 18.44 -15.53 -11.60
N GLN A 162 18.84 -15.80 -12.85
CA GLN A 162 18.11 -15.34 -14.03
C GLN A 162 16.65 -15.84 -14.03
N ASN A 163 16.42 -17.11 -13.71
CA ASN A 163 15.08 -17.69 -13.59
C ASN A 163 14.25 -17.07 -12.46
N ILE A 164 14.86 -16.73 -11.32
CA ILE A 164 14.19 -15.95 -10.26
C ILE A 164 13.82 -14.55 -10.77
N CYS A 165 14.75 -13.83 -11.39
CA CYS A 165 14.52 -12.50 -11.94
C CYS A 165 13.40 -12.48 -12.99
N LEU A 166 13.30 -13.49 -13.85
CA LEU A 166 12.20 -13.64 -14.80
C LEU A 166 10.85 -13.87 -14.09
N LYS A 167 10.80 -14.75 -13.09
CA LYS A 167 9.59 -14.99 -12.27
C LYS A 167 9.15 -13.75 -11.49
N LEU A 168 10.10 -12.96 -10.95
CA LEU A 168 9.81 -11.70 -10.27
C LEU A 168 9.32 -10.62 -11.23
N ARG A 169 9.93 -10.47 -12.41
CA ARG A 169 9.44 -9.57 -13.47
C ARG A 169 8.00 -9.91 -13.88
N ALA A 170 7.69 -11.20 -14.07
CA ALA A 170 6.34 -11.66 -14.40
C ALA A 170 5.33 -11.34 -13.29
N LYS A 171 5.70 -11.49 -12.00
CA LYS A 171 4.87 -11.06 -10.87
C LYS A 171 4.65 -9.54 -10.85
N LEU A 172 5.70 -8.74 -11.07
CA LEU A 172 5.62 -7.28 -11.10
C LEU A 172 4.73 -6.76 -12.24
N GLN A 173 4.78 -7.38 -13.42
CA GLN A 173 3.89 -7.01 -14.52
C GLN A 173 2.41 -7.33 -14.22
N ARG A 174 2.13 -8.51 -13.65
CA ARG A 174 0.77 -8.84 -13.18
C ARG A 174 0.26 -7.86 -12.13
N TRP A 175 1.12 -7.48 -11.17
CA TRP A 175 0.74 -6.50 -10.15
C TRP A 175 0.49 -5.11 -10.74
N ARG A 176 1.28 -4.66 -11.73
CA ARG A 176 1.04 -3.38 -12.44
C ARG A 176 -0.32 -3.38 -13.13
N ILE A 177 -0.64 -4.42 -13.89
CA ILE A 177 -1.95 -4.57 -14.55
C ILE A 177 -3.08 -4.51 -13.51
N GLN A 178 -2.94 -5.21 -12.38
CA GLN A 178 -3.92 -5.17 -11.27
C GLN A 178 -4.04 -3.79 -10.59
N GLN A 179 -3.00 -2.96 -10.61
CA GLN A 179 -3.07 -1.57 -10.12
C GLN A 179 -3.69 -0.63 -11.15
N GLU A 180 -3.43 -0.84 -12.44
CA GLU A 180 -4.04 -0.11 -13.55
C GLU A 180 -5.56 -0.40 -13.61
N GLU A 181 -5.96 -1.69 -13.57
CA GLU A 181 -7.36 -2.13 -13.44
C GLU A 181 -8.07 -1.53 -12.22
N ALA A 182 -7.40 -1.50 -11.05
CA ALA A 182 -7.97 -0.90 -9.84
C ALA A 182 -8.14 0.62 -9.95
N ALA A 183 -7.14 1.32 -10.53
CA ALA A 183 -7.19 2.77 -10.74
C ALA A 183 -8.28 3.16 -11.76
N GLU A 184 -8.49 2.36 -12.81
CA GLU A 184 -9.62 2.56 -13.73
C GLU A 184 -10.96 2.40 -13.01
N LEU A 185 -11.13 1.35 -12.20
CA LEU A 185 -12.35 1.15 -11.41
C LEU A 185 -12.62 2.31 -10.44
N GLU A 186 -11.62 2.76 -9.67
CA GLU A 186 -11.72 3.92 -8.80
C GLU A 186 -12.09 5.20 -9.58
N ALA A 187 -11.48 5.42 -10.75
CA ALA A 187 -11.81 6.55 -11.62
C ALA A 187 -13.25 6.50 -12.14
N THR A 188 -13.78 5.32 -12.49
CA THR A 188 -15.20 5.19 -12.91
C THR A 188 -16.16 5.46 -11.74
N LEU A 189 -15.84 5.00 -10.53
CA LEU A 189 -16.63 5.24 -9.32
C LEU A 189 -16.64 6.74 -8.97
N ALA A 190 -15.48 7.40 -8.98
CA ALA A 190 -15.37 8.84 -8.78
C ALA A 190 -16.14 9.63 -9.86
N ALA A 191 -15.98 9.28 -11.13
CA ALA A 191 -16.71 9.93 -12.23
C ALA A 191 -18.23 9.76 -12.12
N ASN A 192 -18.71 8.63 -11.60
CA ASN A 192 -20.14 8.42 -11.35
C ASN A 192 -20.64 9.22 -10.13
N TRP A 193 -19.85 9.28 -9.05
CA TRP A 193 -20.14 10.12 -7.88
C TRP A 193 -20.26 11.60 -8.26
N TYR A 194 -19.32 12.14 -9.05
CA TYR A 194 -19.39 13.53 -9.53
C TYR A 194 -20.64 13.79 -10.40
N LYS A 195 -21.03 12.85 -11.29
CA LYS A 195 -22.28 12.96 -12.08
C LYS A 195 -23.51 12.98 -11.19
N GLU A 196 -23.58 12.12 -10.18
CA GLU A 196 -24.70 12.11 -9.23
C GLU A 196 -24.78 13.42 -8.44
N GLU A 197 -23.66 13.94 -7.96
CA GLU A 197 -23.63 15.18 -7.19
C GLU A 197 -23.99 16.39 -8.05
N GLU A 198 -23.53 16.43 -9.31
CA GLU A 198 -23.96 17.46 -10.26
C GLU A 198 -25.47 17.37 -10.54
N VAL A 199 -26.03 16.16 -10.65
CA VAL A 199 -27.47 15.94 -10.82
C VAL A 199 -28.26 16.36 -9.56
N LYS A 200 -27.74 16.13 -8.35
CA LYS A 200 -28.33 16.64 -7.09
C LYS A 200 -28.33 18.17 -7.09
N LEU A 201 -27.18 18.80 -7.37
CA LEU A 201 -27.03 20.25 -7.42
C LEU A 201 -27.95 20.89 -8.49
N ARG A 202 -28.04 20.31 -9.70
CA ARG A 202 -28.97 20.76 -10.75
C ARG A 202 -30.44 20.64 -10.30
N LYS A 203 -30.83 19.55 -9.62
CA LYS A 203 -32.17 19.37 -9.04
C LYS A 203 -32.46 20.40 -7.94
N GLU A 204 -31.49 20.70 -7.08
CA GLU A 204 -31.63 21.71 -6.03
C GLU A 204 -31.73 23.13 -6.60
N GLN A 205 -30.87 23.51 -7.54
CA GLN A 205 -30.98 24.79 -8.25
C GLN A 205 -32.33 24.96 -8.94
N GLN A 206 -32.95 23.88 -9.44
CA GLN A 206 -34.27 23.93 -10.04
C GLN A 206 -35.39 24.07 -8.99
N ARG A 207 -35.26 23.43 -7.81
CA ARG A 207 -36.14 23.64 -6.64
C ARG A 207 -36.04 25.08 -6.10
N GLU A 208 -34.83 25.62 -6.04
CA GLU A 208 -34.55 27.03 -5.75
C GLU A 208 -35.25 27.96 -6.74
N LYS A 209 -35.05 27.75 -8.05
CA LYS A 209 -35.67 28.56 -9.11
C LYS A 209 -37.20 28.50 -9.05
N THR A 210 -37.81 27.34 -8.82
CA THR A 210 -39.28 27.22 -8.71
C THR A 210 -39.83 27.86 -7.44
N LYS A 211 -39.19 27.68 -6.27
CA LYS A 211 -39.53 28.40 -5.02
C LYS A 211 -39.46 29.93 -5.24
N ARG A 212 -38.33 30.44 -5.73
CA ARG A 212 -38.12 31.87 -6.03
C ARG A 212 -39.19 32.41 -7.01
N ALA A 213 -39.59 31.63 -8.01
CA ALA A 213 -40.65 32.00 -8.94
C ALA A 213 -42.06 31.99 -8.30
N GLN A 214 -42.36 31.04 -7.42
CA GLN A 214 -43.61 31.00 -6.66
C GLN A 214 -43.73 32.21 -5.72
N VAL A 215 -42.69 32.51 -4.94
CA VAL A 215 -42.64 33.69 -4.06
C VAL A 215 -42.78 34.98 -4.88
N LYS A 216 -42.09 35.11 -6.03
CA LYS A 216 -42.23 36.27 -6.93
C LYS A 216 -43.65 36.44 -7.47
N LYS A 217 -44.35 35.34 -7.80
CA LYS A 217 -45.78 35.37 -8.17
C LYS A 217 -46.67 35.79 -6.98
N GLN A 218 -46.44 35.23 -5.80
CA GLN A 218 -47.21 35.54 -4.60
C GLN A 218 -47.07 37.00 -4.20
N VAL A 219 -45.84 37.53 -4.11
CA VAL A 219 -45.54 38.94 -3.85
C VAL A 219 -46.20 39.85 -4.88
N LYS A 220 -46.11 39.54 -6.18
CA LYS A 220 -46.82 40.32 -7.22
C LYS A 220 -48.34 40.30 -7.02
N SER A 221 -48.92 39.17 -6.62
CA SER A 221 -50.37 39.08 -6.35
C SER A 221 -50.78 39.90 -5.11
N SER A 222 -49.97 39.89 -4.05
CA SER A 222 -50.21 40.70 -2.84
C SER A 222 -50.05 42.19 -3.11
N LEU A 223 -49.08 42.59 -3.94
CA LEU A 223 -48.91 43.97 -4.39
C LEU A 223 -50.13 44.46 -5.17
N ILE A 224 -50.62 43.66 -6.13
CA ILE A 224 -51.83 43.99 -6.91
C ILE A 224 -53.05 44.13 -6.00
N LYS A 225 -53.23 43.23 -5.02
CA LYS A 225 -54.29 43.34 -4.00
C LYS A 225 -54.16 44.64 -3.19
N LEU A 226 -52.96 44.98 -2.72
CA LEU A 226 -52.71 46.21 -1.97
C LEU A 226 -53.02 47.47 -2.79
N CYS A 227 -52.55 47.53 -4.05
CA CYS A 227 -52.89 48.63 -4.96
C CYS A 227 -54.41 48.74 -5.21
N HIS A 228 -55.10 47.60 -5.32
CA HIS A 228 -56.56 47.58 -5.45
C HIS A 228 -57.27 48.08 -4.19
N CYS A 229 -56.82 47.67 -2.99
CA CYS A 229 -57.35 48.16 -1.71
C CYS A 229 -57.14 49.68 -1.55
N LEU A 230 -55.96 50.20 -1.92
CA LEU A 230 -55.68 51.64 -1.92
C LEU A 230 -56.61 52.39 -2.89
N TYR A 231 -56.76 51.90 -4.13
CA TYR A 231 -57.70 52.46 -5.10
C TYR A 231 -59.15 52.48 -4.58
N LEU A 232 -59.61 51.39 -3.96
CA LEU A 232 -60.94 51.32 -3.36
C LEU A 232 -61.10 52.31 -2.21
N PHE A 233 -60.09 52.48 -1.35
CA PHE A 233 -60.08 53.45 -0.25
C PHE A 233 -60.22 54.89 -0.75
N TYR A 234 -59.37 55.31 -1.71
CA TYR A 234 -59.49 56.63 -2.34
C TYR A 234 -60.87 56.83 -3.00
N ARG A 235 -61.38 55.81 -3.71
CA ARG A 235 -62.70 55.86 -4.37
C ARG A 235 -63.87 55.98 -3.38
N VAL A 236 -63.74 55.41 -2.18
CA VAL A 236 -64.76 55.53 -1.11
C VAL A 236 -64.68 56.91 -0.46
N ASN A 237 -63.48 57.41 -0.15
CA ASN A 237 -63.32 58.75 0.45
C ASN A 237 -63.82 59.85 -0.49
N PHE A 238 -63.45 59.80 -1.78
CA PHE A 238 -63.96 60.73 -2.79
C PHE A 238 -65.50 60.71 -2.89
N ARG A 239 -66.13 59.52 -2.79
CA ARG A 239 -67.60 59.41 -2.75
C ARG A 239 -68.20 59.97 -1.45
N LYS A 240 -67.51 59.85 -0.31
CA LYS A 240 -67.91 60.41 0.98
C LYS A 240 -67.83 61.95 0.95
N GLU A 241 -66.75 62.50 0.42
CA GLU A 241 -66.57 63.95 0.21
C GLU A 241 -67.66 64.52 -0.72
N GLN A 242 -67.92 63.87 -1.86
CA GLN A 242 -69.01 64.22 -2.77
C GLN A 242 -70.39 64.16 -2.10
N PHE A 243 -70.62 63.20 -1.20
CA PHE A 243 -71.87 63.12 -0.43
C PHE A 243 -71.97 64.25 0.60
N GLN A 244 -70.89 64.55 1.33
CA GLN A 244 -70.83 65.66 2.28
C GLN A 244 -71.04 67.01 1.61
N GLN A 245 -70.43 67.26 0.45
CA GLN A 245 -70.66 68.46 -0.36
C GLN A 245 -72.15 68.61 -0.75
N LYS A 246 -72.81 67.53 -1.20
CA LYS A 246 -74.25 67.55 -1.51
C LYS A 246 -75.12 67.79 -0.28
N LEU A 247 -74.69 67.34 0.90
CA LEU A 247 -75.40 67.55 2.16
C LEU A 247 -75.26 69.01 2.63
N GLN A 248 -74.06 69.59 2.54
CA GLN A 248 -73.80 71.02 2.79
C GLN A 248 -74.57 71.93 1.82
N MET A 249 -74.65 71.56 0.53
CA MET A 249 -75.47 72.29 -0.46
C MET A 249 -76.95 72.28 -0.09
N ARG A 250 -77.51 71.12 0.30
CA ARG A 250 -78.90 71.02 0.77
C ARG A 250 -79.14 71.85 2.04
N GLU A 251 -78.26 71.77 3.03
CA GLU A 251 -78.34 72.61 4.21
C GLU A 251 -78.28 74.10 3.87
N ALA A 252 -77.51 74.50 2.86
CA ALA A 252 -77.44 75.89 2.40
C ALA A 252 -78.73 76.31 1.66
N GLU A 253 -79.29 75.45 0.80
CA GLU A 253 -80.59 75.67 0.16
C GLU A 253 -81.74 75.76 1.18
N GLU A 254 -81.73 74.91 2.21
CA GLU A 254 -82.72 74.93 3.30
C GLU A 254 -82.57 76.18 4.17
N LYS A 255 -81.33 76.57 4.53
CA LYS A 255 -81.05 77.83 5.25
C LYS A 255 -81.39 79.06 4.41
N GLN A 256 -81.33 79.00 3.08
CA GLN A 256 -81.76 80.10 2.22
C GLN A 256 -83.29 80.17 2.13
N LYS A 257 -83.99 79.04 1.90
CA LYS A 257 -85.47 78.97 1.96
C LYS A 257 -85.99 79.51 3.30
N GLN A 258 -85.36 79.14 4.42
CA GLN A 258 -85.71 79.66 5.75
C GLN A 258 -85.50 81.18 5.93
N LYS A 259 -84.70 81.86 5.09
CA LYS A 259 -84.63 83.33 5.03
C LYS A 259 -85.71 83.87 4.10
N ASP A 260 -85.85 83.29 2.91
CA ASP A 260 -86.82 83.72 1.90
C ASP A 260 -88.27 83.63 2.45
N ASP A 261 -88.56 82.57 3.20
CA ASP A 261 -89.82 82.36 3.92
C ASP A 261 -89.97 83.32 5.12
N LYS A 262 -88.90 83.72 5.80
CA LYS A 262 -88.96 84.76 6.85
C LYS A 262 -89.21 86.14 6.29
N GLU A 263 -88.53 86.54 5.22
CA GLU A 263 -88.85 87.78 4.50
C GLU A 263 -90.31 87.76 4.00
N ARG A 264 -90.82 86.60 3.61
CA ARG A 264 -92.22 86.41 3.21
C ARG A 264 -93.17 86.52 4.40
N GLU A 265 -92.85 85.93 5.56
CA GLU A 265 -93.62 86.06 6.80
C GLU A 265 -93.63 87.51 7.30
N GLU A 266 -92.51 88.23 7.25
CA GLU A 266 -92.42 89.66 7.60
C GLU A 266 -93.28 90.53 6.67
N ARG A 267 -93.24 90.27 5.35
CA ARG A 267 -94.13 90.91 4.35
C ARG A 267 -95.60 90.59 4.61
N LEU A 268 -95.93 89.35 4.99
CA LEU A 268 -97.30 88.92 5.32
C LEU A 268 -97.78 89.52 6.65
N GLN A 269 -96.93 89.64 7.67
CA GLN A 269 -97.26 90.30 8.94
C GLN A 269 -97.49 91.80 8.73
N ALA A 270 -96.68 92.47 7.89
CA ALA A 270 -96.93 93.86 7.50
C ALA A 270 -98.31 94.04 6.83
N LEU A 271 -98.70 93.11 5.95
CA LEU A 271 -100.03 93.09 5.33
C LEU A 271 -101.16 92.77 6.32
N CYS A 272 -100.99 91.79 7.21
CA CYS A 272 -101.99 91.43 8.23
C CYS A 272 -102.23 92.56 9.24
N ASN A 273 -101.18 93.29 9.64
CA ASN A 273 -101.30 94.47 10.49
C ASN A 273 -102.05 95.64 9.79
N GLN A 274 -102.09 95.63 8.45
CA GLN A 274 -102.80 96.61 7.64
C GLN A 274 -104.25 96.21 7.34
N VAL A 275 -104.55 94.90 7.32
CA VAL A 275 -105.89 94.36 7.00
C VAL A 275 -106.22 93.09 7.81
N SER A 276 -106.87 93.24 8.97
CA SER A 276 -108.05 92.44 9.34
C SER A 276 -108.81 93.02 10.54
N LYS A 277 -110.11 92.70 10.64
CA LYS A 277 -110.91 92.85 11.88
C LYS A 277 -111.14 91.47 12.50
N VAL A 278 -111.53 91.46 13.77
CA VAL A 278 -111.70 90.24 14.57
C VAL A 278 -112.97 89.46 14.17
N ALA A 279 -112.85 88.13 14.10
CA ALA A 279 -113.94 87.16 14.18
C ALA A 279 -113.42 85.89 14.88
N GLU A 280 -114.19 85.31 15.79
CA GLU A 280 -113.77 84.18 16.64
C GLU A 280 -114.26 82.82 16.11
N ALA A 281 -113.56 81.73 16.45
CA ALA A 281 -113.85 80.38 15.94
C ALA A 281 -113.83 79.29 17.03
N ASN A 282 -115.02 78.74 17.26
CA ASN A 282 -115.46 77.66 18.15
C ASN A 282 -114.48 76.45 18.37
N PRO A 283 -114.20 75.98 19.61
CA PRO A 283 -113.11 75.03 19.89
C PRO A 283 -113.40 73.52 19.69
N GLU A 284 -114.65 73.09 19.50
CA GLU A 284 -115.04 71.67 19.65
C GLU A 284 -114.48 70.70 18.57
N ARG A 285 -113.92 71.21 17.46
CA ARG A 285 -113.47 70.37 16.33
C ARG A 285 -112.12 69.67 16.54
N MET A 286 -111.40 69.96 17.62
CA MET A 286 -109.97 69.64 17.74
C MET A 286 -109.63 68.33 18.50
N MET A 287 -110.61 67.67 19.14
CA MET A 287 -110.36 66.55 20.07
C MET A 287 -110.93 65.21 19.57
N GLY A 288 -110.20 64.51 18.69
CA GLY A 288 -110.61 63.19 18.19
C GLY A 288 -109.47 62.35 17.59
N ASN A 289 -108.93 61.41 18.37
CA ASN A 289 -107.90 60.46 17.91
C ASN A 289 -108.51 59.21 17.25
N THR A 290 -107.94 58.75 16.12
CA THR A 290 -108.52 57.69 15.29
C THR A 290 -107.71 56.38 15.28
N VAL A 291 -108.37 55.30 15.69
CA VAL A 291 -108.27 53.87 15.31
C VAL A 291 -106.88 53.19 15.14
N ALA A 292 -105.93 53.76 14.41
CA ALA A 292 -104.70 53.09 13.96
C ALA A 292 -103.77 52.56 15.08
N TRP A 293 -103.89 53.11 16.28
CA TRP A 293 -103.08 52.72 17.46
C TRP A 293 -103.47 51.37 18.09
N ARG A 294 -104.54 50.70 17.60
CA ARG A 294 -105.16 49.54 18.28
C ARG A 294 -104.52 48.16 18.00
N VAL A 295 -103.40 48.11 17.28
CA VAL A 295 -102.66 46.88 16.93
C VAL A 295 -101.20 47.02 17.44
N ARG A 296 -100.89 46.86 18.75
CA ARG A 296 -100.97 45.64 19.58
C ARG A 296 -100.28 44.44 18.91
N GLN A 297 -99.08 44.00 19.32
CA GLN A 297 -98.62 43.38 20.60
C GLN A 297 -98.64 41.82 20.55
N GLN A 298 -97.45 41.21 20.31
CA GLN A 298 -96.80 40.03 21.00
C GLN A 298 -97.60 38.73 21.35
N PRO A 299 -96.97 37.65 21.90
CA PRO A 299 -95.54 37.25 22.04
C PRO A 299 -95.19 36.15 20.97
N GLU A 300 -94.40 35.06 21.06
CA GLU A 300 -93.51 34.29 22.00
C GLU A 300 -92.32 33.75 21.15
N GLU A 301 -91.14 33.23 21.56
CA GLU A 301 -90.53 32.63 22.77
C GLU A 301 -90.62 31.08 22.95
N VAL A 302 -89.46 30.39 22.97
CA VAL A 302 -89.28 28.93 23.24
C VAL A 302 -87.99 28.63 24.04
N PHE A 303 -88.17 27.98 25.19
CA PHE A 303 -87.23 27.21 26.04
C PHE A 303 -85.70 27.26 25.74
N THR A 304 -84.90 27.74 26.71
CA THR A 304 -83.43 27.61 26.73
C THR A 304 -82.93 26.83 27.93
N LEU A 305 -81.98 25.91 27.71
CA LEU A 305 -81.35 25.13 28.78
C LEU A 305 -80.32 25.98 29.55
N GLN A 306 -80.28 25.81 30.88
CA GLN A 306 -79.37 26.54 31.76
C GLN A 306 -77.90 26.26 31.45
N ARG A 307 -77.08 27.31 31.40
CA ARG A 307 -75.61 27.21 31.42
C ARG A 307 -75.09 27.18 32.87
N PRO A 308 -74.03 26.40 33.18
CA PRO A 308 -73.35 26.50 34.47
C PRO A 308 -72.68 27.87 34.62
N LEU A 309 -72.61 28.39 35.86
CA LEU A 309 -72.03 29.73 36.14
C LEU A 309 -70.51 29.82 35.91
N TYR A 310 -69.81 28.69 35.84
CA TYR A 310 -68.36 28.64 35.66
C TYR A 310 -67.98 27.66 34.55
N GLN A 311 -66.96 28.01 33.78
CA GLN A 311 -66.45 27.16 32.70
C GLN A 311 -65.51 26.09 33.28
N LEU A 312 -65.99 24.84 33.30
CA LEU A 312 -65.24 23.69 33.83
C LEU A 312 -64.08 23.32 32.89
N ASN A 313 -62.89 23.86 33.18
CA ASN A 313 -61.63 23.50 32.51
C ASN A 313 -61.15 22.11 32.95
N THR A 314 -61.89 21.08 32.54
CA THR A 314 -61.55 19.66 32.70
C THR A 314 -60.94 19.11 31.41
N TYR A 315 -60.18 18.02 31.51
CA TYR A 315 -59.66 17.34 30.33
C TYR A 315 -60.81 16.75 29.51
N THR A 316 -60.83 17.00 28.21
CA THR A 316 -61.77 16.27 27.33
C THR A 316 -61.31 14.83 27.18
N ASP A 317 -62.24 13.90 26.91
CA ASP A 317 -61.92 12.48 26.76
C ASP A 317 -60.84 12.25 25.68
N SER A 318 -60.90 13.01 24.59
CA SER A 318 -59.88 13.08 23.53
C SER A 318 -58.49 13.55 23.97
N GLN A 319 -58.37 14.31 25.07
CA GLN A 319 -57.09 14.68 25.69
C GLN A 319 -56.57 13.56 26.60
N ILE A 320 -57.44 12.86 27.32
CA ILE A 320 -57.07 11.72 28.17
C ILE A 320 -56.54 10.56 27.32
N VAL A 321 -57.25 10.22 26.24
CA VAL A 321 -56.86 9.16 25.30
C VAL A 321 -55.70 9.59 24.37
N SER A 322 -55.15 10.81 24.52
CA SER A 322 -53.96 11.23 23.76
C SER A 322 -52.67 10.56 24.22
N ASP A 323 -52.60 10.11 25.49
CA ASP A 323 -51.39 9.50 26.06
C ASP A 323 -51.21 8.04 25.60
N PRO A 324 -50.04 7.65 25.04
CA PRO A 324 -49.79 6.30 24.57
C PRO A 324 -49.85 5.25 25.68
N ARG A 325 -49.48 5.60 26.92
CA ARG A 325 -49.55 4.73 28.09
C ARG A 325 -51.01 4.41 28.43
N VAL A 326 -51.89 5.42 28.42
CA VAL A 326 -53.33 5.25 28.67
C VAL A 326 -53.97 4.38 27.58
N ARG A 327 -53.65 4.64 26.30
CA ARG A 327 -54.15 3.84 25.16
C ARG A 327 -53.75 2.37 25.26
N ILE A 328 -52.50 2.08 25.62
CA ILE A 328 -51.99 0.71 25.74
C ILE A 328 -52.54 0.03 27.00
N GLU A 329 -52.68 0.74 28.12
CA GLU A 329 -53.30 0.20 29.34
C GLU A 329 -54.76 -0.18 29.11
N GLN A 330 -55.54 0.69 28.45
CA GLN A 330 -56.95 0.45 28.14
C GLN A 330 -57.14 -0.70 27.14
N ALA A 331 -56.20 -0.88 26.19
CA ALA A 331 -56.15 -2.05 25.31
C ALA A 331 -55.81 -3.35 26.08
N LEU A 332 -54.89 -3.29 27.05
CA LEU A 332 -54.56 -4.42 27.92
C LEU A 332 -55.69 -4.76 28.90
N ARG A 333 -56.54 -3.79 29.27
CA ARG A 333 -57.78 -4.03 30.03
C ARG A 333 -58.86 -4.70 29.18
N THR A 334 -59.13 -4.22 27.96
CA THR A 334 -60.13 -4.85 27.08
C THR A 334 -59.70 -6.23 26.59
N ALA A 335 -58.40 -6.50 26.49
CA ALA A 335 -57.84 -7.84 26.29
C ALA A 335 -57.73 -8.69 27.59
N GLY A 336 -58.11 -8.15 28.76
CA GLY A 336 -58.01 -8.82 30.06
C GLY A 336 -56.59 -8.92 30.67
N LEU A 337 -55.55 -8.81 29.86
CA LEU A 337 -54.13 -9.04 30.20
C LEU A 337 -53.50 -8.06 31.20
N HIS A 338 -54.19 -6.99 31.61
CA HIS A 338 -53.67 -5.90 32.46
C HIS A 338 -52.90 -6.33 33.74
N ASN A 339 -53.25 -7.45 34.36
CA ASN A 339 -52.59 -7.92 35.60
C ASN A 339 -51.33 -8.77 35.37
N THR A 340 -51.02 -9.15 34.13
CA THR A 340 -49.86 -10.00 33.78
C THR A 340 -48.52 -9.31 34.02
N PRO A 341 -47.42 -10.06 34.28
CA PRO A 341 -46.08 -9.48 34.33
C PRO A 341 -45.67 -8.79 33.02
N TYR A 342 -46.13 -9.34 31.87
CA TYR A 342 -45.93 -8.77 30.53
C TYR A 342 -46.55 -7.37 30.40
N ALA A 343 -47.79 -7.18 30.86
CA ALA A 343 -48.43 -5.86 30.89
C ALA A 343 -47.65 -4.86 31.78
N ARG A 344 -47.13 -5.30 32.93
CA ARG A 344 -46.30 -4.46 33.81
C ARG A 344 -44.98 -4.05 33.16
N GLN A 345 -44.32 -4.97 32.45
CA GLN A 345 -43.10 -4.69 31.70
C GLN A 345 -43.34 -3.65 30.60
N ILE A 346 -44.31 -3.89 29.71
CA ILE A 346 -44.63 -2.94 28.62
C ILE A 346 -45.01 -1.57 29.16
N LEU A 347 -45.83 -1.51 30.22
CA LEU A 347 -46.17 -0.24 30.87
C LEU A 347 -44.97 0.40 31.58
N SER A 348 -43.89 -0.31 31.90
CA SER A 348 -42.65 0.30 32.41
C SER A 348 -41.77 0.90 31.30
N GLU A 349 -41.80 0.33 30.10
CA GLU A 349 -40.96 0.73 28.95
C GLU A 349 -41.51 1.96 28.20
N ILE A 350 -42.82 2.26 28.31
CA ILE A 350 -43.45 3.42 27.65
C ILE A 350 -43.02 4.75 28.30
N GLN A 351 -42.22 5.51 27.55
CA GLN A 351 -41.82 6.88 27.89
C GLN A 351 -43.00 7.87 27.76
N PRO A 352 -43.06 8.93 28.59
CA PRO A 352 -44.09 9.96 28.49
C PRO A 352 -43.93 10.84 27.25
N LEU A 353 -45.06 11.36 26.72
CA LEU A 353 -45.10 12.25 25.53
C LEU A 353 -44.23 13.51 25.62
N LYS A 354 -43.84 13.90 26.82
CA LYS A 354 -42.89 14.97 27.11
C LYS A 354 -41.92 14.44 28.17
N PRO A 355 -40.59 14.61 28.00
CA PRO A 355 -39.65 14.29 29.07
C PRO A 355 -39.94 15.16 30.30
N PRO A 356 -39.55 14.71 31.52
CA PRO A 356 -39.58 15.57 32.69
C PRO A 356 -38.77 16.84 32.44
N ARG A 357 -39.13 17.94 33.11
CA ARG A 357 -38.33 19.16 33.02
C ARG A 357 -36.95 18.92 33.65
N ARG A 358 -35.94 19.65 33.17
CA ARG A 358 -34.52 19.45 33.52
C ARG A 358 -34.21 19.70 35.00
N ASP A 359 -35.03 20.53 35.64
CA ASP A 359 -35.06 20.81 37.09
C ASP A 359 -35.67 19.68 37.94
N MET A 360 -36.28 18.68 37.31
CA MET A 360 -36.91 17.51 37.97
C MET A 360 -36.15 16.19 37.71
N GLU A 361 -34.97 16.23 37.09
CA GLU A 361 -34.11 15.06 36.89
C GLU A 361 -33.59 14.51 38.23
N SER A 362 -34.21 13.44 38.73
CA SER A 362 -33.81 12.79 39.98
C SER A 362 -32.49 12.02 39.81
N ALA A 363 -31.41 12.53 40.41
CA ALA A 363 -30.08 11.90 40.32
C ALA A 363 -29.95 10.55 41.07
N ALA A 364 -30.96 10.16 41.86
CA ALA A 364 -30.92 9.04 42.81
C ALA A 364 -30.72 7.64 42.20
N PHE A 365 -30.88 7.48 40.88
CA PHE A 365 -30.80 6.18 40.18
C PHE A 365 -29.83 6.20 38.99
N ARG A 366 -28.78 7.03 39.04
CA ARG A 366 -27.64 6.93 38.11
C ARG A 366 -26.65 5.91 38.65
N SER A 367 -26.60 4.75 38.01
CA SER A 367 -25.61 3.67 38.20
C SER A 367 -24.87 3.42 36.89
#